data_AF-B0DGV6-F1
#
_entry.id   AF-B0DGV6-F1
#
_cell.length_a   1.000
_cell.length_b   1.000
_cell.length_c   1.000
_cell.angle_alpha   90.00
_cell.angle_beta   90.00
_cell.angle_gamma   90.00
#
_symmetry.space_group_name_H-M   'P 1'
#
loop_
_entity.id
_entity.type
_entity.pdbx_description
1 polymer ?
#
loop_
_entity_poly.entity_id
_entity_poly.type
_entity_poly.pdbx_seq_one_letter_code
_entity_poly.pdbx_strand_id
1 'polypeptide(L)' 'MMDADGPTIVDTFYEELFSGGPDGRPALEPDMTKSALALHLAVKKLRSRGVSFHRWVPFIHMGKY' A
#
# COMPACT_ATOMS: atom_id res chain seq x y z
N MET A 1 -3.74 12.08 7.82
CA MET A 1 -4.62 10.98 7.38
C MET A 1 -6.06 11.46 7.47
N MET A 2 -6.91 11.10 6.51
CA MET A 2 -8.36 11.32 6.54
C MET A 2 -9.06 10.03 6.14
N ASP A 3 -10.32 9.84 6.54
CA ASP A 3 -11.09 8.62 6.22
C ASP A 3 -11.14 8.35 4.70
N ALA A 4 -11.28 9.42 3.90
CA ALA A 4 -11.28 9.34 2.44
C ALA A 4 -9.96 8.85 1.82
N ASP A 5 -8.85 8.87 2.56
CA ASP A 5 -7.55 8.34 2.10
C ASP A 5 -7.49 6.80 2.22
N GLY A 6 -8.30 6.23 3.12
CA GLY A 6 -8.30 4.81 3.47
C GLY A 6 -8.36 3.89 2.26
N PRO A 7 -9.40 3.99 1.39
CA PRO A 7 -9.53 3.13 0.21
C PRO A 7 -8.29 3.14 -0.68
N THR A 8 -7.71 4.31 -0.95
CA THR A 8 -6.53 4.42 -1.81
C THR A 8 -5.30 3.74 -1.22
N ILE A 9 -5.16 3.78 0.10
CA ILE A 9 -4.06 3.12 0.78
C ILE A 9 -4.26 1.60 0.78
N VAL A 10 -5.43 1.12 1.22
CA VAL A 10 -5.66 -0.32 1.38
C VAL A 10 -5.75 -1.05 0.04
N ASP A 11 -6.36 -0.42 -0.99
CA ASP A 11 -6.46 -1.03 -2.32
C ASP A 11 -5.07 -1.30 -2.88
N THR A 12 -4.19 -0.29 -2.87
CA THR A 12 -2.83 -0.41 -3.40
C THR A 12 -1.95 -1.29 -2.51
N PHE A 13 -2.14 -1.24 -1.20
CA PHE A 13 -1.38 -2.09 -0.28
C PHE A 13 -1.67 -3.58 -0.51
N TYR A 14 -2.95 -3.97 -0.53
CA TYR A 14 -3.32 -5.36 -0.72
C TYR A 14 -3.13 -5.84 -2.16
N GLU A 15 -3.34 -4.99 -3.16
CA GLU A 15 -3.02 -5.32 -4.56
C GLU A 15 -1.55 -5.75 -4.70
N GLU A 16 -0.62 -5.03 -4.06
CA GLU A 16 0.81 -5.38 -4.08
C GLU A 16 1.13 -6.65 -3.27
N LEU A 17 0.50 -6.85 -2.11
CA LEU A 17 0.71 -8.06 -1.31
C LEU A 17 0.25 -9.34 -2.01
N PHE A 18 -0.85 -9.25 -2.76
CA PHE A 18 -1.40 -10.38 -3.51
C PHE A 18 -0.90 -10.42 -4.97
N SER A 19 0.05 -9.55 -5.35
CA SER A 19 0.60 -9.55 -6.71
C SER A 19 1.48 -10.78 -6.99
N GLY A 20 1.52 -11.21 -8.25
CA GLY A 20 2.50 -12.19 -8.74
C GLY A 20 2.12 -13.66 -8.57
N GLY A 21 0.82 -13.98 -8.54
CA GLY A 21 0.38 -15.37 -8.64
C GLY A 21 0.79 -16.01 -9.99
N PRO A 22 0.94 -17.35 -10.05
CA PRO A 22 1.55 -18.06 -11.18
C PRO A 22 0.89 -17.81 -12.56
N ASP A 23 -0.39 -17.43 -12.57
CA ASP A 23 -1.16 -17.19 -13.80
C ASP A 23 -1.49 -15.70 -14.03
N GLY A 24 -0.73 -14.79 -13.41
CA GLY A 24 -1.03 -13.35 -13.41
C GLY A 24 -2.27 -12.98 -12.59
N ARG A 25 -2.85 -13.95 -11.87
CA ARG A 25 -3.94 -13.76 -10.92
C ARG A 25 -3.39 -13.34 -9.56
N PRO A 26 -4.22 -12.73 -8.70
CA PRO A 26 -3.85 -12.51 -7.32
C PRO A 26 -3.44 -13.83 -6.66
N ALA A 27 -2.37 -13.80 -5.86
CA ALA A 27 -1.98 -14.90 -5.00
C ALA A 27 -3.10 -15.22 -3.99
N LEU A 28 -3.12 -16.46 -3.48
CA LEU A 28 -4.06 -16.87 -2.44
C LEU A 28 -3.64 -16.36 -1.05
N GLU A 29 -2.33 -16.20 -0.83
CA GLU A 29 -1.75 -15.71 0.41
C GLU A 29 -0.96 -14.42 0.16
N PRO A 30 -0.96 -13.46 1.10
CA PRO A 30 -0.20 -12.24 0.95
C PRO A 30 1.30 -12.49 1.15
N ASP A 31 2.12 -11.94 0.26
CA ASP A 31 3.57 -11.93 0.44
C ASP A 31 3.97 -10.81 1.40
N MET A 32 4.07 -11.14 2.69
CA MET A 32 4.42 -10.18 3.74
C MET A 32 5.82 -9.55 3.58
N THR A 33 6.72 -10.16 2.78
CA THR A 33 8.02 -9.57 2.46
C THR A 33 7.89 -8.31 1.60
N LYS A 34 6.74 -8.12 0.94
CA LYS A 34 6.42 -6.91 0.16
C LYS A 34 5.78 -5.81 0.99
N SER A 35 5.48 -6.02 2.28
CA SER A 35 4.67 -5.07 3.06
C SER A 35 5.25 -3.65 3.15
N ALA A 36 6.58 -3.51 3.26
CA ALA A 36 7.24 -2.20 3.19
C ALA A 36 7.07 -1.53 1.81
N LEU A 37 7.25 -2.30 0.73
CA LEU A 37 7.08 -1.82 -0.65
C LEU A 37 5.61 -1.44 -0.93
N ALA A 38 4.66 -2.28 -0.50
CA ALA A 38 3.23 -2.06 -0.65
C ALA A 38 2.81 -0.73 0.01
N LEU A 39 3.29 -0.45 1.23
CA LEU A 39 3.00 0.83 1.88
C LEU A 39 3.65 2.00 1.14
N HIS A 40 4.90 1.84 0.68
CA HIS A 40 5.57 2.87 -0.11
C HIS A 40 4.76 3.25 -1.36
N LEU A 41 4.26 2.26 -2.11
CA LEU A 41 3.48 2.47 -3.33
C LEU A 41 2.12 3.12 -3.02
N ALA A 42 1.45 2.67 -1.96
CA ALA A 42 0.20 3.26 -1.48
C ALA A 42 0.37 4.76 -1.12
N VAL A 43 1.40 5.09 -0.33
CA VAL A 43 1.72 6.47 0.06
C VAL A 43 2.12 7.31 -1.14
N LYS A 44 2.90 6.75 -2.08
CA LYS A 44 3.29 7.43 -3.33
C LYS A 44 2.07 7.78 -4.18
N LYS A 45 1.10 6.86 -4.32
CA LYS A 45 -0.16 7.06 -5.03
C LYS A 45 -1.04 8.11 -4.37
N LEU A 46 -1.09 8.14 -3.03
CA LEU A 46 -1.81 9.18 -2.31
C LEU A 46 -1.14 10.55 -2.51
N ARG A 47 0.19 10.62 -2.39
CA ARG A 47 0.97 11.85 -2.60
C ARG A 47 0.81 12.43 -4.01
N SER A 48 0.72 11.58 -5.04
CA SER A 48 0.57 12.05 -6.43
C SER A 48 -0.77 12.74 -6.70
N ARG A 49 -1.74 12.64 -5.80
CA ARG A 49 -3.02 13.38 -5.88
C ARG A 49 -2.95 14.81 -5.37
N GLY A 50 -1.76 15.28 -4.96
CA GLY A 50 -1.57 16.66 -4.50
C GLY A 50 -2.17 16.96 -3.13
N VAL A 51 -2.48 15.93 -2.34
CA VAL A 51 -2.97 16.11 -0.96
C VAL A 51 -1.85 16.63 -0.05
N SER A 52 -2.23 17.37 0.99
CA SER A 52 -1.31 17.95 1.97
C SER A 52 -0.39 16.92 2.63
N PHE A 53 0.82 17.36 3.00
CA PHE A 53 1.85 16.54 3.68
C PHE A 53 1.28 15.72 4.85
N HIS A 54 0.52 16.36 5.74
CA HIS A 54 -0.08 15.71 6.92
C HIS A 54 -1.08 14.59 6.59
N ARG A 55 -1.58 14.51 5.34
CA ARG A 55 -2.49 13.43 4.95
C ARG A 55 -1.80 12.10 4.77
N TRP A 56 -0.56 12.08 4.30
CA TRP A 56 0.16 10.85 3.97
C TRP A 56 1.35 10.52 4.89
N VAL A 57 1.89 11.49 5.62
CA VAL A 57 3.03 11.28 6.55
C VAL A 57 2.77 10.26 7.68
N PRO A 58 1.57 10.17 8.26
CA PRO A 58 1.33 9.22 9.36
C PRO A 58 1.42 7.75 8.96
N PHE A 59 1.41 7.42 7.67
CA PHE A 59 1.52 6.04 7.19
C PHE A 59 2.98 5.58 7.30
N ILE A 60 3.26 4.81 8.36
CA ILE A 60 4.57 4.24 8.63
C ILE A 60 4.50 2.71 8.58
N HIS A 61 5.52 2.10 8.00
CA HIS A 61 5.70 0.64 8.07
C HIS A 61 6.65 0.36 9.23
N MET A 62 6.26 -0.57 10.11
CA MET A 62 7.10 -1.07 11.20
C MET A 62 7.10 -2.59 11.12
N GLY A 63 8.25 -3.15 10.79
CA GLY A 63 8.43 -4.57 10.52
C GLY A 63 9.91 -4.94 10.51
N LYS A 64 10.20 -6.24 10.64
CA LYS A 64 11.58 -6.75 10.65
C LYS A 64 12.13 -7.00 9.23
N TYR A 65 11.23 -7.10 8.25
CA TYR A 65 11.51 -7.44 6.85
C TYR A 65 10.65 -6.54 5.97
#